data_AF-A0A6B2XMY8-F1
#
_entry.id   AF-A0A6B2XMY8-F1
#
_cell.length_a   1.000
_cell.length_b   1.000
_cell.length_c   1.000
_cell.angle_alpha   90.00
_cell.angle_beta   90.00
_cell.angle_gamma   90.00
#
_symmetry.space_group_name_H-M   'P 1'
#
loop_
_entity.id
_entity.type
_entity.pdbx_description
1 polymer ?
#
loop_
_entity_poly.entity_id
_entity_poly.type
_entity_poly.pdbx_seq_one_letter_code
_entity_poly.pdbx_strand_id
1 'polypeptide(L)'
;YIQFVQADSLNNDSRNARTIYREYNKFRGPIVVAGDAIASSTPVDDAFGFQRQYANGPLYAPVSGFLSLTNGRTEIEDKENDYLNGEASSLWLDRLSALFTGKQPQGASVELTIDPAAQQAAWDALGDQRGAVVAI
;
A
#
# COMPACT_ATOMS: atom_id res chain seq x y z
N TYR A 1 36.54 8.65 16.89
CA TYR A 1 35.27 9.13 16.33
C TYR A 1 34.98 8.29 15.07
N ILE A 2 34.24 7.18 15.19
CA ILE A 2 33.99 6.21 14.09
C ILE A 2 32.51 5.70 14.06
N GLN A 3 31.65 6.17 14.97
CA GLN A 3 30.28 5.62 15.10
C GLN A 3 29.28 6.08 14.03
N PHE A 4 29.64 7.00 13.13
CA PHE A 4 28.69 7.60 12.19
C PHE A 4 28.63 6.94 10.80
N VAL A 5 29.66 6.19 10.39
CA VAL A 5 29.76 5.65 9.02
C VAL A 5 29.19 4.22 8.88
N GLN A 6 29.01 3.49 9.99
CA GLN A 6 28.41 2.15 10.00
C GLN A 6 26.89 2.14 10.26
N ALA A 7 26.31 3.27 10.70
CA ALA A 7 24.88 3.35 10.97
C ALA A 7 24.06 3.22 9.68
N ASP A 8 24.53 3.83 8.58
CA ASP A 8 23.85 3.74 7.29
C ASP A 8 23.95 2.35 6.66
N SER A 9 25.08 1.64 6.83
CA SER A 9 25.24 0.27 6.29
C SER A 9 24.46 -0.78 7.09
N LEU A 10 24.25 -0.56 8.39
CA LEU A 10 23.40 -1.43 9.23
C LEU A 10 21.91 -1.13 9.06
N ASN A 11 21.52 0.12 8.77
CA ASN A 11 20.13 0.48 8.46
C ASN A 11 19.68 -0.05 7.09
N ASN A 12 20.59 -0.18 6.13
CA ASN A 12 20.34 -0.70 4.78
C ASN A 12 20.54 -2.22 4.62
N ASP A 13 20.79 -2.98 5.69
CA ASP A 13 20.80 -4.45 5.61
C ASP A 13 19.35 -4.93 5.38
N SER A 14 19.13 -5.74 4.33
CA SER A 14 17.82 -6.33 4.01
C SER A 14 17.27 -7.25 5.09
N ARG A 15 18.08 -7.61 6.09
CA ARG A 15 17.69 -8.37 7.30
C ARG A 15 17.41 -7.47 8.49
N ASN A 16 17.43 -6.14 8.33
CA ASN A 16 17.09 -5.21 9.40
C ASN A 16 15.58 -5.21 9.63
N ALA A 17 15.15 -6.17 10.44
CA ALA A 17 13.75 -6.36 10.82
C ALA A 17 13.15 -5.08 11.41
N ARG A 18 13.94 -4.20 12.06
CA ARG A 18 13.46 -2.95 12.64
C ARG A 18 13.01 -1.93 11.60
N THR A 19 13.65 -1.90 10.43
CA THR A 19 13.21 -1.04 9.33
C THR A 19 11.93 -1.59 8.71
N ILE A 20 11.84 -2.92 8.53
CA ILE A 20 10.62 -3.60 8.08
C ILE A 20 9.46 -3.34 9.07
N TYR A 21 9.65 -3.57 10.37
CA TYR A 21 8.60 -3.28 11.36
C TYR A 21 8.16 -1.81 11.34
N ARG A 22 9.07 -0.85 11.13
CA ARG A 22 8.69 0.57 11.02
C ARG A 22 7.94 0.90 9.74
N GLU A 23 8.22 0.22 8.64
CA GLU A 23 7.51 0.44 7.37
C GLU A 23 6.10 -0.15 7.45
N TYR A 24 5.95 -1.35 8.02
CA TYR A 24 4.67 -2.06 8.09
C TYR A 24 3.78 -1.65 9.27
N ASN A 25 4.35 -1.09 10.34
CA ASN A 25 3.59 -0.51 11.47
C ASN A 25 3.08 0.92 11.18
N LYS A 26 3.08 1.35 9.91
CA LYS A 26 2.39 2.57 9.49
C LYS A 26 1.05 2.19 8.88
N PHE A 27 0.02 2.98 9.19
CA PHE A 27 -1.25 2.85 8.49
C PHE A 27 -1.05 3.19 7.01
N ARG A 28 -1.16 2.18 6.16
CA ARG A 28 -1.10 2.33 4.71
C ARG A 28 -2.46 2.76 4.18
N GLY A 29 -2.48 3.77 3.32
CA GLY A 29 -3.70 4.36 2.78
C GLY A 29 -4.53 3.36 1.97
N PRO A 30 -5.86 3.55 1.88
CA PRO A 30 -6.73 2.65 1.12
C PRO A 30 -6.58 2.87 -0.39
N ILE A 31 -6.81 1.80 -1.17
CA ILE A 31 -7.09 1.90 -2.61
C ILE A 31 -8.61 1.86 -2.76
N VAL A 32 -9.16 2.85 -3.45
CA VAL A 32 -10.60 3.12 -3.49
C VAL A 32 -11.10 3.10 -4.92
N VAL A 33 -12.29 2.53 -5.11
CA VAL A 33 -13.01 2.48 -6.39
C VAL A 33 -14.43 2.98 -6.13
N ALA A 34 -14.77 4.13 -6.71
CA ALA A 34 -16.08 4.77 -6.57
C ALA A 34 -16.51 4.98 -5.10
N GLY A 35 -15.55 5.32 -4.23
CA GLY A 35 -15.77 5.51 -2.80
C GLY A 35 -15.66 4.26 -1.92
N ASP A 36 -15.58 3.06 -2.51
CA ASP A 36 -15.41 1.80 -1.76
C ASP A 36 -13.94 1.35 -1.72
N ALA A 37 -13.44 1.04 -0.52
CA ALA A 37 -12.07 0.56 -0.34
C ALA A 37 -11.92 -0.89 -0.82
N ILE A 38 -11.19 -1.09 -1.93
CA ILE A 38 -10.85 -2.42 -2.45
C ILE A 38 -9.59 -3.00 -1.80
N ALA A 39 -8.73 -2.14 -1.25
CA ALA A 39 -7.62 -2.52 -0.39
C ALA A 39 -7.55 -1.59 0.83
N SER A 40 -7.41 -2.16 2.02
CA SER A 40 -7.39 -1.41 3.28
C SER A 40 -6.42 -2.03 4.28
N SER A 41 -6.05 -1.27 5.31
CA SER A 41 -5.17 -1.73 6.38
C SER A 41 -5.94 -1.85 7.68
N THR A 42 -5.95 -3.06 8.26
CA THR A 42 -6.64 -3.36 9.51
C THR A 42 -5.64 -3.52 10.65
N PRO A 43 -5.87 -2.92 11.82
CA PRO A 43 -5.01 -3.13 12.99
C PRO A 43 -4.96 -4.60 13.38
N VAL A 44 -3.77 -5.10 13.71
CA VAL A 44 -3.55 -6.44 14.23
C VAL A 44 -2.66 -6.38 15.47
N ASP A 45 -2.88 -7.30 16.42
CA ASP A 45 -2.13 -7.38 17.67
C ASP A 45 -0.86 -8.22 17.50
N ASP A 46 0.03 -7.76 16.61
CA ASP A 46 1.33 -8.37 16.37
C ASP A 46 2.43 -7.31 16.16
N ALA A 47 3.66 -7.75 15.91
CA ALA A 47 4.81 -6.85 15.74
C ALA A 47 4.72 -5.95 14.49
N PHE A 48 3.82 -6.24 13.55
CA PHE A 48 3.62 -5.48 12.31
C PHE A 48 2.52 -4.42 12.46
N GLY A 49 1.60 -4.57 13.41
CA GLY A 49 0.61 -3.55 13.80
C GLY A 49 -0.55 -3.35 12.81
N PHE A 50 -0.31 -3.50 11.51
CA PHE A 50 -1.33 -3.43 10.46
C PHE A 50 -1.19 -4.57 9.46
N GLN A 51 -2.33 -5.19 9.12
CA GLN A 51 -2.43 -6.18 8.05
C GLN A 51 -3.17 -5.59 6.86
N ARG A 52 -2.63 -5.79 5.65
CA ARG A 52 -3.28 -5.39 4.40
C ARG A 52 -4.37 -6.39 4.02
N GLN A 53 -5.58 -5.91 3.76
CA GLN A 53 -6.73 -6.69 3.33
C GLN A 53 -7.19 -6.23 1.93
N TYR A 54 -7.63 -7.19 1.12
CA TYR A 54 -8.12 -6.96 -0.24
C TYR A 54 -9.57 -7.47 -0.35
N ALA A 55 -10.51 -6.54 -0.48
CA ALA A 55 -11.92 -6.85 -0.70
C ALA A 55 -12.12 -7.29 -2.16
N ASN A 56 -12.89 -8.36 -2.36
CA ASN A 56 -13.12 -8.93 -3.69
C ASN A 56 -11.80 -9.19 -4.46
N GLY A 57 -10.82 -9.78 -3.77
CA GLY A 57 -9.45 -9.97 -4.27
C GLY A 57 -9.33 -10.35 -5.75
N PRO A 58 -10.00 -11.42 -6.23
CA PRO A 58 -9.92 -11.80 -7.65
C PRO A 58 -10.38 -10.71 -8.63
N LEU A 59 -11.46 -9.99 -8.30
CA LEU A 59 -12.07 -8.97 -9.16
C LEU A 59 -11.12 -7.79 -9.42
N TYR A 60 -10.38 -7.38 -8.40
CA TYR A 60 -9.52 -6.19 -8.45
C TYR A 60 -8.02 -6.49 -8.44
N ALA A 61 -7.60 -7.74 -8.21
CA ALA A 61 -6.19 -8.13 -8.15
C ALA A 61 -5.34 -7.67 -9.34
N PRO A 62 -5.82 -7.70 -10.61
CA PRO A 62 -5.05 -7.21 -11.74
C PRO A 62 -4.74 -5.70 -11.68
N VAL A 63 -5.48 -4.95 -10.87
CA VAL A 63 -5.32 -3.50 -10.72
C VAL A 63 -4.65 -3.17 -9.38
N SER A 64 -5.15 -3.69 -8.27
CA SER A 64 -4.56 -3.43 -6.96
C SER A 64 -3.15 -3.99 -6.85
N GLY A 65 -2.91 -5.17 -7.42
CA GLY A 65 -1.74 -5.97 -7.09
C GLY A 65 -1.81 -6.46 -5.64
N PHE A 66 -0.64 -6.64 -5.03
CA PHE A 66 -0.51 -7.05 -3.64
C PHE A 66 0.63 -6.33 -2.93
N LEU A 67 0.67 -6.46 -1.60
CA LEU A 67 1.74 -6.09 -0.70
C LEU A 67 2.07 -7.31 0.15
N SER A 68 3.31 -7.77 0.08
CA SER A 68 3.83 -8.94 0.78
C SER A 68 5.16 -8.60 1.43
N LEU A 69 5.38 -9.12 2.64
CA LEU A 69 6.66 -9.00 3.35
C LEU A 69 7.80 -9.71 2.61
N THR A 70 7.52 -10.84 1.97
CA THR A 70 8.53 -11.68 1.31
C THR A 70 8.62 -11.43 -0.19
N ASN A 71 7.50 -11.07 -0.82
CA ASN A 71 7.40 -10.99 -2.27
C ASN A 71 7.34 -9.54 -2.79
N GLY A 72 7.46 -8.55 -1.90
CA GLY A 72 7.38 -7.14 -2.26
C GLY A 72 5.96 -6.69 -2.60
N ARG A 73 5.85 -5.74 -3.53
CA ARG A 73 4.59 -5.09 -3.93
C ARG A 73 4.45 -5.08 -5.45
N THR A 74 3.21 -5.02 -5.95
CA THR A 74 2.90 -5.03 -7.39
C THR A 74 1.79 -4.05 -7.75
N GLU A 75 1.69 -3.71 -9.04
CA GLU A 75 0.66 -2.82 -9.60
C GLU A 75 0.47 -1.51 -8.83
N ILE A 76 -0.75 -1.14 -8.44
CA ILE A 76 -1.01 0.12 -7.71
C ILE A 76 -0.31 0.13 -6.34
N GLU A 77 -0.21 -1.02 -5.68
CA GLU A 77 0.56 -1.13 -4.43
C GLU A 77 2.05 -0.76 -4.60
N ASP A 78 2.62 -0.95 -5.80
CA ASP A 78 3.98 -0.52 -6.11
C ASP A 78 4.03 0.91 -6.67
N LYS A 79 3.23 1.20 -7.70
CA LYS A 79 3.24 2.46 -8.45
C LYS A 79 2.89 3.67 -7.59
N GLU A 80 1.95 3.51 -6.67
CA GLU A 80 1.48 4.59 -5.78
C GLU A 80 2.01 4.43 -4.34
N ASN A 81 3.10 3.67 -4.17
CA ASN A 81 3.62 3.34 -2.86
C ASN A 81 3.90 4.57 -1.99
N ASP A 82 4.49 5.62 -2.56
CA ASP A 82 4.87 6.83 -1.84
C ASP A 82 3.65 7.54 -1.24
N TYR A 83 2.51 7.52 -1.94
CA TYR A 83 1.26 8.06 -1.40
C TYR A 83 0.69 7.12 -0.35
N LEU A 84 0.61 5.83 -0.68
CA LEU A 84 0.04 4.80 0.18
C LEU A 84 0.82 4.63 1.50
N ASN A 85 2.13 4.88 1.53
CA ASN A 85 2.96 4.81 2.74
C ASN A 85 3.18 6.17 3.43
N GLY A 86 2.64 7.26 2.87
CA GLY A 86 2.73 8.61 3.41
C GLY A 86 4.09 9.29 3.20
N GLU A 87 4.93 8.79 2.29
CA GLU A 87 6.26 9.31 2.01
C GLU A 87 6.32 10.28 0.82
N ALA A 88 5.23 10.42 0.07
CA ALA A 88 5.09 11.33 -1.05
C ALA A 88 5.48 12.76 -0.66
N SER A 89 6.26 13.41 -1.51
CA SER A 89 6.76 14.77 -1.28
C SER A 89 5.62 15.78 -1.10
N SER A 90 4.47 15.58 -1.74
CA SER A 90 3.26 16.39 -1.55
C SER A 90 2.69 16.32 -0.13
N LEU A 91 2.91 15.23 0.61
CA LEU A 91 2.47 15.03 2.00
C LEU A 91 3.47 15.57 3.03
N TRP A 92 4.43 16.42 2.62
CA TRP A 92 5.49 16.93 3.50
C TRP A 92 4.97 17.79 4.66
N LEU A 93 3.93 18.60 4.43
CA LEU A 93 3.31 19.43 5.47
C LEU A 93 2.65 18.57 6.56
N ASP A 94 1.92 17.53 6.15
CA ASP A 94 1.26 16.59 7.06
C ASP A 94 2.30 15.85 7.91
N ARG A 95 3.40 15.40 7.30
CA ARG A 95 4.54 14.79 8.01
C ARG A 95 5.19 15.74 9.01
N LEU A 96 5.43 16.99 8.63
CA LEU A 96 6.01 17.99 9.54
C LEU A 96 5.10 18.21 10.76
N SER A 97 3.80 18.35 10.53
CA SER A 97 2.81 18.48 11.60
C SER A 97 2.75 17.24 12.51
N ALA A 98 2.87 16.04 11.95
CA ALA A 98 2.88 14.77 12.68
C ALA A 98 4.11 14.67 13.60
N LEU A 99 5.28 15.12 13.15
CA LEU A 99 6.49 15.20 13.98
C LEU A 99 6.34 16.15 15.16
N PHE A 100 5.68 17.30 14.97
CA PHE A 100 5.42 18.26 16.04
C PHE A 100 4.33 17.82 17.02
N THR A 101 3.32 17.10 16.54
CA THR A 101 2.18 16.63 17.34
C THR A 101 2.37 15.24 17.95
N GLY A 102 3.41 14.50 17.53
CA GLY A 102 3.67 13.13 17.93
C GLY A 102 2.71 12.10 17.31
N LYS A 103 1.84 12.49 16.37
CA LYS A 103 0.97 11.56 15.64
C LYS A 103 1.81 10.72 14.67
N GLN A 104 1.47 9.45 14.49
CA GLN A 104 2.09 8.65 13.43
C GLN A 104 1.58 9.13 12.06
N PRO A 105 2.47 9.42 11.09
CA PRO A 105 2.05 9.76 9.73
C PRO A 105 1.34 8.57 9.09
N GLN A 106 0.21 8.85 8.44
CA GLN A 106 -0.63 7.87 7.74
C GLN A 106 -0.48 8.05 6.23
N GLY A 107 -0.68 6.96 5.49
CA GLY A 107 -0.74 6.98 4.03
C GLY A 107 -1.99 7.65 3.49
N ALA A 108 -1.86 8.29 2.33
CA ALA A 108 -2.96 8.87 1.59
C ALA A 108 -3.76 7.80 0.83
N SER A 109 -5.05 8.06 0.61
CA SER A 109 -5.91 7.24 -0.24
C SER A 109 -5.59 7.42 -1.72
N VAL A 110 -5.67 6.34 -2.48
CA VAL A 110 -5.56 6.36 -3.95
C VAL A 110 -6.94 6.00 -4.52
N GLU A 111 -7.59 6.97 -5.17
CA GLU A 111 -8.86 6.76 -5.88
C GLU A 111 -8.56 6.34 -7.33
N LEU A 112 -9.13 5.22 -7.75
CA LEU A 112 -9.00 4.71 -9.11
C LEU A 112 -10.15 5.20 -9.99
N THR A 113 -9.90 5.24 -11.30
CA THR A 113 -10.91 5.61 -12.30
C THR A 113 -11.77 4.42 -12.76
N ILE A 114 -11.74 3.31 -12.02
CA ILE A 114 -12.49 2.10 -12.38
C ILE A 114 -13.98 2.33 -12.09
N ASP A 115 -14.82 2.00 -13.06
CA ASP A 115 -16.25 1.87 -12.82
C ASP A 115 -16.56 0.46 -12.27
N PRO A 116 -17.14 0.33 -11.06
CA PRO A 116 -17.40 -0.97 -10.45
C PRO A 116 -18.32 -1.86 -11.28
N ALA A 117 -19.33 -1.28 -11.95
CA ALA A 117 -20.28 -2.02 -12.75
C ALA A 117 -19.63 -2.54 -14.04
N ALA A 118 -18.79 -1.73 -14.69
CA ALA A 118 -18.00 -2.14 -15.84
C ALA A 118 -16.98 -3.23 -15.46
N GLN A 119 -16.31 -3.10 -14.30
CA GLN A 119 -15.36 -4.10 -13.82
C GLN A 119 -16.04 -5.45 -13.56
N GLN A 120 -17.20 -5.44 -12.89
CA GLN A 120 -17.97 -6.65 -12.64
C GLN A 120 -18.44 -7.28 -13.95
N ALA A 121 -19.00 -6.49 -14.88
CA ALA A 121 -19.44 -6.97 -16.17
C ALA A 121 -18.27 -7.57 -17.00
N ALA A 122 -17.10 -6.95 -16.95
CA ALA A 122 -15.90 -7.46 -17.61
C ALA A 122 -15.42 -8.79 -17.01
N TRP A 123 -15.43 -8.91 -15.68
CA TRP A 123 -15.08 -10.15 -14.98
C TRP A 123 -16.04 -11.29 -15.32
N ASP A 124 -17.35 -11.02 -15.26
CA ASP A 124 -18.39 -12.01 -15.54
C ASP A 124 -18.37 -12.44 -17.02
N ALA A 125 -18.14 -11.50 -17.94
CA ALA A 125 -18.05 -11.78 -19.37
C ALA A 125 -16.77 -12.57 -19.74
N LEU A 126 -15.65 -12.32 -19.06
CA LEU A 126 -14.43 -13.09 -19.24
C LEU A 126 -14.61 -14.52 -18.73
N GLY A 127 -15.20 -14.68 -17.53
CA GLY A 127 -15.44 -15.99 -16.91
C GLY A 127 -14.15 -16.81 -16.83
N ASP A 128 -14.20 -18.06 -17.29
CA ASP A 128 -13.04 -18.97 -17.30
C ASP A 128 -12.11 -18.80 -18.51
N GLN A 129 -12.39 -17.84 -19.39
CA GLN A 129 -11.59 -17.63 -20.59
C GLN A 129 -10.25 -17.00 -20.23
N ARG A 130 -9.17 -17.54 -20.81
CA ARG A 130 -7.85 -16.93 -20.70
C ARG A 130 -7.78 -15.74 -21.65
N GLY A 131 -7.75 -14.53 -21.10
CA GLY A 131 -7.71 -13.30 -21.87
C GLY A 131 -7.67 -12.06 -20.98
N ALA A 132 -7.99 -10.91 -21.56
CA ALA A 132 -8.11 -9.64 -20.86
C ALA A 132 -9.29 -8.84 -21.44
N VAL A 133 -9.91 -8.03 -20.61
CA VAL A 133 -10.94 -7.05 -20.99
C VAL A 133 -10.44 -5.67 -20.57
N VAL A 134 -10.55 -4.69 -21.46
CA VAL A 134 -10.14 -3.30 -21.22
C VAL A 134 -11.25 -2.38 -21.71
N ALA A 135 -11.61 -1.39 -20.89
CA ALA A 135 -12.55 -0.32 -21.23
C ALA A 135 -11.87 1.03 -20.98
N ILE A 136 -12.18 2.03 -21.83
CA ILE A 136 -11.58 3.37 -21.84
C ILE A 136 -12.68 4.41 -22.00
#